data_AF-R8AW44-F1
#
_entry.id   AF-R8AW44-F1
#
_cell.length_a   1.000
_cell.length_b   1.000
_cell.length_c   1.000
_cell.angle_alpha   90.00
_cell.angle_beta   90.00
_cell.angle_gamma   90.00
#
_symmetry.space_group_name_H-M   'P 1'
#
loop_
_entity.id
_entity.type
_entity.pdbx_description
1 polymer ?
#
loop_
_entity_poly.entity_id
_entity_poly.type
_entity_poly.pdbx_seq_one_letter_code
_entity_poly.pdbx_strand_id
1 'polypeptide(L)'
;CCETNIIFKALSCDTAPHFTTLAKFVSSHAGEIEELFEQVLLVCHEQGLLGNELFAIDGCKMSSNAAKEWSGTFKELGEKREKLRRLIRHHLKEHYERDEAETEAELDRDIRRANTILSLDEAMNKVDRFLKTNRPRMGRGKRSKEVKSNLTDNESAKMTTSKGTIQGYNGVATVD
;
A
#
# COMPACT_ATOMS: atom_id res chain seq x y z
N CYS A 1 10.89 -3.98 -21.89
CA CYS A 1 10.48 -4.23 -23.30
C CYS A 1 9.04 -3.79 -23.58
N CYS A 2 8.01 -4.29 -22.89
CA CYS A 2 6.61 -3.92 -23.16
C CYS A 2 6.24 -2.45 -22.88
N GLU A 3 7.11 -1.66 -22.24
CA GLU A 3 6.86 -0.22 -22.02
C GLU A 3 7.45 0.67 -23.12
N THR A 4 8.52 0.21 -23.78
CA THR A 4 9.35 1.03 -24.67
C THR A 4 9.46 0.48 -26.09
N ASN A 5 9.24 -0.83 -26.29
CA ASN A 5 9.32 -1.47 -27.59
C ASN A 5 7.91 -1.68 -28.18
N ILE A 6 7.63 -1.02 -29.31
CA ILE A 6 6.32 -1.00 -29.99
C ILE A 6 5.86 -2.42 -30.39
N ILE A 7 6.78 -3.29 -30.80
CA ILE A 7 6.45 -4.67 -31.19
C ILE A 7 5.96 -5.45 -29.97
N PHE A 8 6.67 -5.34 -28.84
CA PHE A 8 6.25 -5.97 -27.60
C PHE A 8 4.94 -5.38 -27.06
N LYS A 9 4.69 -4.08 -27.20
CA LYS A 9 3.40 -3.46 -26.86
C LYS A 9 2.26 -4.06 -27.67
N ALA A 10 2.43 -4.19 -28.99
CA ALA A 10 1.42 -4.80 -29.84
C ALA A 10 1.15 -6.27 -29.46
N LEU A 11 2.21 -7.07 -29.25
CA LEU A 11 2.10 -8.48 -28.89
C LEU A 11 1.52 -8.71 -27.49
N SER A 12 1.80 -7.82 -26.55
CA SER A 12 1.28 -7.88 -25.17
C SER A 12 -0.08 -7.20 -25.02
N CYS A 13 -0.68 -6.68 -26.10
CA CYS A 13 -1.90 -5.87 -26.03
C CYS A 13 -1.79 -4.70 -25.02
N ASP A 14 -0.63 -4.02 -25.04
CA ASP A 14 -0.28 -2.92 -24.13
C ASP A 14 -0.30 -3.31 -22.63
N THR A 15 -0.12 -4.60 -22.34
CA THR A 15 0.02 -5.08 -20.96
C THR A 15 1.49 -5.19 -20.55
N ALA A 16 1.79 -4.79 -19.32
CA ALA A 16 3.10 -4.93 -18.71
C ALA A 16 2.99 -5.74 -17.41
N PRO A 17 3.93 -6.67 -17.14
CA PRO A 17 3.92 -7.40 -15.88
C PRO A 17 4.12 -6.43 -14.73
N HIS A 18 3.16 -6.40 -13.80
CA HIS A 18 3.28 -5.62 -12.58
C HIS A 18 4.46 -6.15 -11.74
N PHE A 19 5.16 -5.27 -11.02
CA PHE A 19 6.35 -5.64 -10.24
C PHE A 19 6.08 -6.78 -9.24
N THR A 20 4.85 -6.87 -8.70
CA THR A 20 4.43 -7.96 -7.82
C THR A 20 4.41 -9.32 -8.51
N THR A 21 4.08 -9.36 -9.80
CA THR A 21 4.09 -10.58 -10.62
C THR A 21 5.51 -11.08 -10.79
N LEU A 22 6.45 -10.17 -11.07
CA LEU A 22 7.88 -10.49 -11.19
C LEU A 22 8.46 -10.94 -9.85
N ALA A 23 8.18 -10.22 -8.77
CA ALA A 23 8.64 -10.59 -7.43
C ALA A 23 8.10 -11.97 -7.00
N LYS A 24 6.83 -12.28 -7.33
CA LYS A 24 6.25 -13.59 -7.08
C LYS A 24 6.95 -14.68 -7.89
N PHE A 25 7.22 -14.45 -9.17
CA PHE A 25 7.93 -15.39 -10.03
C PHE A 25 9.34 -15.69 -9.52
N VAL A 26 10.11 -14.66 -9.17
CA VAL A 26 11.48 -14.80 -8.63
C VAL A 26 11.45 -15.56 -7.30
N SER A 27 10.56 -15.17 -6.38
CA SER A 27 10.48 -15.83 -5.07
C SER A 27 9.94 -17.27 -5.11
N SER A 28 9.24 -17.68 -6.17
CA SER A 28 8.75 -19.06 -6.31
C SER A 28 9.74 -20.00 -6.98
N HIS A 29 10.77 -19.49 -7.66
CA HIS A 29 11.79 -20.27 -8.38
C HIS A 29 13.19 -19.90 -7.87
N ALA A 30 13.34 -19.86 -6.54
CA ALA A 30 14.55 -19.32 -5.92
C ALA A 30 15.81 -20.10 -6.30
N GLY A 31 15.73 -21.43 -6.43
CA GLY A 31 16.87 -22.28 -6.79
C GLY A 31 17.30 -22.06 -8.24
N GLU A 32 16.36 -22.00 -9.18
CA GLU A 32 16.67 -21.76 -10.59
C GLU A 32 17.19 -20.34 -10.83
N ILE A 33 16.68 -19.37 -10.08
CA ILE A 33 17.18 -18.00 -10.13
C ILE A 33 18.59 -17.90 -9.54
N GLU A 34 18.88 -18.64 -8.47
CA GLU A 34 20.22 -18.73 -7.88
C GLU A 34 21.22 -19.27 -8.91
N GLU A 35 20.94 -20.41 -9.54
CA GLU A 35 21.78 -21.00 -10.59
C GLU A 35 22.01 -20.03 -11.76
N LEU A 36 20.96 -19.35 -12.22
CA LEU A 36 21.09 -18.36 -13.29
C LEU A 36 21.95 -17.16 -12.86
N PHE A 37 21.76 -16.69 -11.63
CA PHE A 37 22.49 -15.54 -11.12
C PHE A 37 23.97 -15.86 -10.92
N GLU A 38 24.31 -17.10 -10.49
CA GLU A 38 25.70 -17.58 -10.47
C GLU A 38 26.35 -17.53 -11.86
N GLN A 39 25.64 -17.95 -12.91
CA GLN A 39 26.15 -17.87 -14.28
C GLN A 39 26.37 -16.43 -14.73
N VAL A 40 25.47 -15.51 -14.38
CA VAL A 40 25.64 -14.07 -14.66
C VAL A 40 26.88 -13.53 -13.97
N LEU A 41 27.09 -13.87 -12.69
CA LEU A 41 28.29 -13.47 -11.94
C LEU A 41 29.56 -14.04 -12.57
N LEU A 42 29.55 -15.32 -12.99
CA LEU A 42 30.69 -15.93 -13.66
C LEU A 42 31.08 -15.17 -14.95
N VAL A 43 30.11 -14.84 -15.80
CA VAL A 43 30.34 -14.07 -17.03
C VAL A 43 30.88 -12.67 -16.70
N CYS A 44 30.31 -12.00 -15.69
CA CYS A 44 30.83 -10.71 -15.25
C CYS A 44 32.27 -10.80 -14.73
N HIS A 45 32.63 -11.89 -14.03
CA HIS A 45 33.99 -12.14 -13.57
C HIS A 45 34.96 -12.31 -14.74
N GLU A 46 34.58 -13.14 -15.72
CA GLU A 46 35.37 -13.38 -16.94
C GLU A 46 35.60 -12.11 -17.76
N GLN A 47 34.63 -11.19 -17.75
CA GLN A 47 34.73 -9.89 -18.42
C GLN A 47 35.45 -8.82 -17.59
N GLY A 48 35.90 -9.14 -16.37
CA GLY A 48 36.55 -8.19 -15.47
C GLY A 48 35.61 -7.10 -14.95
N LEU A 49 34.30 -7.37 -14.93
CA LEU A 49 33.26 -6.47 -14.44
C LEU A 49 33.01 -6.60 -12.94
N LEU A 50 33.60 -7.61 -12.29
CA LEU A 50 33.57 -7.78 -10.84
C LEU A 50 34.85 -7.24 -10.22
N GLY A 51 34.72 -6.35 -9.23
CA GLY A 51 35.84 -5.77 -8.50
C GLY A 51 36.52 -6.78 -7.58
N ASN A 52 35.81 -7.85 -7.19
CA ASN A 52 36.27 -8.92 -6.28
C ASN A 52 36.73 -8.45 -4.89
N GLU A 53 36.52 -7.17 -4.55
CA GLU A 53 36.95 -6.56 -3.28
C GLU A 53 35.78 -6.31 -2.33
N LEU A 54 34.60 -5.91 -2.83
CA LEU A 54 33.44 -5.57 -2.00
C LEU A 54 32.11 -5.68 -2.75
N PHE A 55 31.25 -6.63 -2.33
CA PHE A 55 29.84 -6.62 -2.70
C PHE A 55 29.04 -5.76 -1.72
N ALA A 56 28.43 -4.67 -2.21
CA ALA A 56 27.58 -3.79 -1.42
C ALA A 56 26.10 -4.08 -1.72
N ILE A 57 25.38 -4.57 -0.70
CA ILE A 57 23.92 -4.68 -0.72
C ILE A 57 23.35 -3.52 0.09
N ASP A 58 22.75 -2.55 -0.59
CA ASP A 58 22.07 -1.43 0.05
C ASP A 58 20.54 -1.54 -0.09
N GLY A 59 19.83 -1.16 0.96
CA GLY A 59 18.39 -1.20 1.02
C GLY A 59 17.80 0.17 1.30
N CYS A 60 16.99 0.70 0.38
CA CYS A 60 16.28 1.96 0.58
C CYS A 60 14.77 1.72 0.84
N LYS A 61 14.15 2.62 1.62
CA LYS A 61 12.70 2.60 1.86
C LYS A 61 12.04 3.58 0.92
N MET A 62 11.27 3.08 -0.04
CA MET A 62 10.59 3.87 -1.05
C MET A 62 9.14 4.13 -0.65
N SER A 63 8.66 5.36 -0.78
CA SER A 63 7.27 5.71 -0.48
C SER A 63 6.31 5.19 -1.56
N SER A 64 5.16 4.67 -1.15
CA SER A 64 4.02 4.35 -2.02
C SER A 64 3.06 5.54 -2.13
N ASN A 65 2.26 5.59 -3.19
CA ASN A 65 1.14 6.54 -3.31
C ASN A 65 -0.10 6.10 -2.49
N ALA A 66 0.10 5.84 -1.19
CA ALA A 66 -0.93 5.37 -0.28
C ALA A 66 -0.77 6.02 1.09
N ALA A 67 -1.85 6.54 1.65
CA ALA A 67 -1.79 7.22 2.95
C ALA A 67 -1.71 6.21 4.10
N LYS A 68 -0.73 6.41 4.99
CA LYS A 68 -0.46 5.56 6.17
C LYS A 68 -1.58 5.53 7.23
N GLU A 69 -2.55 6.42 7.11
CA GLU A 69 -3.73 6.54 7.96
C GLU A 69 -4.77 5.46 7.65
N TRP A 70 -4.74 4.95 6.43
CA TRP A 70 -5.57 3.84 5.95
C TRP A 70 -4.87 2.49 6.11
N SER A 71 -3.81 2.43 6.92
CA SER A 71 -3.08 1.21 7.21
C SER A 71 -3.44 0.64 8.58
N GLY A 72 -3.84 -0.63 8.63
CA GLY A 72 -4.18 -1.33 9.86
C GLY A 72 -4.35 -2.84 9.67
N THR A 73 -4.35 -3.58 10.77
CA THR A 73 -4.88 -4.96 10.79
C THR A 73 -6.39 -4.95 10.57
N PHE A 74 -6.99 -6.09 10.22
CA PHE A 74 -8.44 -6.22 10.08
C PHE A 74 -9.17 -5.82 11.36
N LYS A 75 -8.61 -6.15 12.52
CA LYS A 75 -9.14 -5.70 13.82
C LYS A 75 -9.10 -4.17 13.93
N GLU A 76 -7.94 -3.55 13.72
CA GLU A 76 -7.78 -2.08 13.80
C GLU A 76 -8.68 -1.34 12.78
N LEU A 77 -8.83 -1.89 11.57
CA LEU A 77 -9.72 -1.34 10.55
C LEU A 77 -11.19 -1.49 10.94
N GLY A 78 -11.58 -2.62 11.55
CA GLY A 78 -12.91 -2.80 12.14
C GLY A 78 -13.21 -1.78 13.24
N GLU A 79 -12.26 -1.57 14.15
CA GLU A 79 -12.35 -0.53 15.18
C GLU A 79 -12.46 0.88 14.57
N LYS A 80 -11.70 1.15 13.49
CA LYS A 80 -11.78 2.41 12.75
C LYS A 80 -13.19 2.61 12.15
N ARG A 81 -13.78 1.57 11.55
CA ARG A 81 -15.15 1.61 11.02
C ARG A 81 -16.16 1.94 12.12
N GLU A 82 -16.07 1.29 13.27
CA GLU A 82 -16.97 1.56 14.40
C GLU A 82 -16.80 2.98 14.98
N LYS A 83 -15.56 3.49 15.00
CA LYS A 83 -15.29 4.89 15.38
C LYS A 83 -15.97 5.87 14.42
N LEU A 84 -15.84 5.66 13.10
CA LEU A 84 -16.50 6.50 12.09
C LEU A 84 -18.02 6.46 12.24
N ARG A 85 -18.60 5.27 12.41
CA ARG A 85 -20.04 5.11 12.69
C ARG A 85 -20.49 5.87 13.94
N ARG A 86 -19.67 5.90 15.00
CA ARG A 86 -19.99 6.65 16.23
C ARG A 86 -19.98 8.17 15.97
N LEU A 87 -19.01 8.67 15.21
CA LEU A 87 -18.93 10.09 14.85
C LEU A 87 -20.13 10.53 13.99
N ILE A 88 -20.51 9.73 13.00
CA ILE A 88 -21.71 9.98 12.19
C ILE A 88 -22.96 10.07 13.07
N ARG A 89 -23.16 9.09 13.97
CA ARG A 89 -24.30 9.11 14.90
C ARG A 89 -24.28 10.32 15.83
N HIS A 90 -23.11 10.73 16.30
CA HIS A 90 -22.97 11.92 17.12
C HIS A 90 -23.43 13.17 16.37
N HIS A 91 -22.93 13.39 15.15
CA HIS A 91 -23.32 14.55 14.35
C HIS A 91 -24.80 14.53 13.92
N LEU A 92 -25.36 13.36 13.62
CA LEU A 92 -26.80 13.23 13.33
C LEU A 92 -27.64 13.58 14.57
N LYS A 93 -27.27 13.08 15.75
CA LYS A 93 -27.97 13.40 17.00
C LYS A 93 -27.90 14.91 17.28
N GLU A 94 -26.73 15.51 17.16
CA GLU A 94 -26.54 16.95 17.33
C GLU A 94 -27.35 17.82 16.36
N HIS A 95 -27.66 17.28 15.17
CA HIS A 95 -28.50 17.93 14.17
C HIS A 95 -29.97 17.85 14.58
N TYR A 96 -30.48 16.65 14.93
CA TYR A 96 -31.86 16.47 15.37
C TYR A 96 -32.22 17.29 16.64
N GLU A 97 -31.28 17.46 17.57
CA GLU A 97 -31.49 18.25 18.79
C GLU A 97 -31.60 19.76 18.53
N ARG A 98 -31.31 20.24 17.32
CA ARG A 98 -31.24 21.66 16.95
C ARG A 98 -32.19 22.03 15.81
N ASP A 99 -33.17 21.19 15.51
CA ASP A 99 -34.07 21.30 14.35
C ASP A 99 -35.15 22.41 14.49
N GLU A 100 -34.84 23.50 15.19
CA GLU A 100 -35.61 24.74 15.22
C GLU A 100 -34.65 25.93 15.09
N ALA A 101 -34.32 26.39 13.88
CA ALA A 101 -33.81 27.76 13.64
C ALA A 101 -33.79 28.19 12.15
N GLU A 102 -34.08 29.47 11.90
CA GLU A 102 -34.22 30.14 10.60
C GLU A 102 -33.29 31.37 10.47
N THR A 103 -31.96 31.20 10.37
CA THR A 103 -31.03 32.30 9.97
C THR A 103 -29.96 31.84 8.95
N GLU A 104 -29.44 32.78 8.15
CA GLU A 104 -28.43 32.49 7.12
C GLU A 104 -27.10 31.97 7.68
N ALA A 105 -26.67 32.46 8.85
CA ALA A 105 -25.46 31.97 9.52
C ALA A 105 -25.63 30.56 10.09
N GLU A 106 -26.86 30.13 10.36
CA GLU A 106 -27.17 28.76 10.78
C GLU A 106 -27.20 27.81 9.58
N LEU A 107 -27.71 28.27 8.45
CA LEU A 107 -27.69 27.51 7.19
C LEU A 107 -26.27 27.15 6.73
N ASP A 108 -25.30 28.08 6.77
CA ASP A 108 -23.90 27.76 6.42
C ASP A 108 -23.28 26.72 7.38
N ARG A 109 -23.64 26.78 8.68
CA ARG A 109 -23.19 25.78 9.66
C ARG A 109 -23.78 24.40 9.34
N ASP A 110 -25.04 24.33 8.96
CA ASP A 110 -25.71 23.07 8.62
C ASP A 110 -25.13 22.46 7.34
N ILE A 111 -24.82 23.27 6.33
CA ILE A 111 -24.11 22.82 5.12
C ILE A 111 -22.75 22.22 5.47
N ARG A 112 -21.95 22.88 6.31
CA ARG A 112 -20.63 22.36 6.74
C ARG A 112 -20.77 21.05 7.52
N ARG A 113 -21.78 20.93 8.37
CA ARG A 113 -22.04 19.70 9.15
C ARG A 113 -22.50 18.56 8.24
N ALA A 114 -23.40 18.83 7.27
CA ALA A 114 -23.82 17.85 6.27
C ALA A 114 -22.62 17.34 5.46
N ASN A 115 -21.76 18.23 4.97
CA ASN A 115 -20.52 17.86 4.27
C ASN A 115 -19.57 17.01 5.15
N THR A 116 -19.51 17.31 6.44
CA THR A 116 -18.73 16.50 7.40
C THR A 116 -19.31 15.10 7.54
N ILE A 117 -20.63 14.96 7.67
CA ILE A 117 -21.32 13.67 7.74
C ILE A 117 -21.08 12.86 6.46
N LEU A 118 -21.22 13.48 5.28
CA LEU A 118 -20.96 12.85 3.99
C LEU A 118 -19.51 12.33 3.90
N SER A 119 -18.54 13.16 4.27
CA SER A 119 -17.12 12.78 4.27
C SER A 119 -16.82 11.61 5.22
N LEU A 120 -17.45 11.59 6.40
CA LEU A 120 -17.32 10.49 7.36
C LEU A 120 -17.98 9.20 6.85
N ASP A 121 -19.12 9.31 6.17
CA ASP A 121 -19.82 8.18 5.59
C ASP A 121 -19.01 7.55 4.45
N GLU A 122 -18.46 8.37 3.55
CA GLU A 122 -17.53 7.91 2.50
C GLU A 122 -16.31 7.19 3.07
N ALA A 123 -15.69 7.79 4.10
CA ALA A 123 -14.58 7.19 4.84
C ALA A 123 -14.96 5.83 5.44
N MET A 124 -16.15 5.73 6.05
CA MET A 124 -16.66 4.49 6.63
C MET A 124 -16.89 3.43 5.56
N ASN A 125 -17.54 3.81 4.45
CA ASN A 125 -17.84 2.94 3.32
C ASN A 125 -16.56 2.43 2.64
N LYS A 126 -15.50 3.24 2.59
CA LYS A 126 -14.18 2.81 2.11
C LYS A 126 -13.61 1.67 2.97
N VAL A 127 -13.66 1.82 4.30
CA VAL A 127 -13.17 0.78 5.24
C VAL A 127 -14.06 -0.46 5.17
N ASP A 128 -15.38 -0.28 5.17
CA ASP A 128 -16.34 -1.38 5.16
C ASP A 128 -16.22 -2.23 3.90
N ARG A 129 -16.12 -1.58 2.73
CA ARG A 129 -15.86 -2.25 1.46
C ARG A 129 -14.57 -3.07 1.51
N PHE A 130 -13.48 -2.49 2.01
CA PHE A 130 -12.21 -3.22 2.12
C PHE A 130 -12.33 -4.46 3.00
N LEU A 131 -12.95 -4.32 4.18
CA LEU A 131 -13.16 -5.44 5.11
C LEU A 131 -14.05 -6.55 4.54
N LYS A 132 -15.00 -6.21 3.67
CA LYS A 132 -15.89 -7.19 3.00
C LYS A 132 -15.21 -7.92 1.84
N THR A 133 -14.32 -7.25 1.11
CA THR A 133 -13.72 -7.81 -0.12
C THR A 133 -12.34 -8.42 0.08
N ASN A 134 -11.66 -8.14 1.20
CA ASN A 134 -10.32 -8.61 1.47
C ASN A 134 -10.28 -9.57 2.68
N ARG A 135 -9.13 -10.23 2.86
CA ARG A 135 -8.84 -11.06 4.03
C ARG A 135 -7.58 -10.56 4.74
N PRO A 136 -7.38 -10.89 6.04
CA PRO A 136 -6.15 -10.58 6.76
C PRO A 136 -4.91 -11.00 5.99
N ARG A 137 -4.00 -10.04 5.75
CA ARG A 137 -2.74 -10.30 5.06
C ARG A 137 -1.76 -10.94 6.04
N MET A 138 -1.35 -12.17 5.76
CA MET A 138 -0.42 -12.90 6.61
C MET A 138 1.02 -12.62 6.19
N GLY A 139 1.86 -12.23 7.16
CA GLY A 139 3.29 -12.03 6.93
C GLY A 139 4.01 -13.35 6.70
N ARG A 140 4.98 -13.35 5.78
CA ARG A 140 5.83 -14.51 5.46
C ARG A 140 7.11 -14.60 6.33
N GLY A 141 7.14 -13.89 7.46
CA GLY A 141 8.28 -13.95 8.38
C GLY A 141 8.31 -15.26 9.15
N LYS A 142 9.34 -15.44 10.01
CA LYS A 142 9.52 -16.64 10.85
C LYS A 142 8.28 -17.02 11.69
N ARG A 143 7.43 -16.04 12.01
CA ARG A 143 6.11 -16.26 12.60
C ARG A 143 5.04 -15.80 11.62
N SER A 144 4.12 -16.69 11.27
CA SER A 144 2.92 -16.34 10.52
C SER A 144 2.00 -15.50 11.41
N LYS A 145 2.10 -14.18 11.26
CA LYS A 145 1.27 -13.20 11.95
C LYS A 145 0.67 -12.24 10.94
N GLU A 146 -0.53 -11.75 11.24
CA GLU A 146 -1.15 -10.71 10.44
C GLU A 146 -0.24 -9.47 10.38
N VAL A 147 -0.05 -8.97 9.16
CA VAL A 147 0.62 -7.70 8.89
C VAL A 147 -0.42 -6.67 8.47
N LYS A 148 -0.13 -5.39 8.74
CA LYS A 148 -1.07 -4.31 8.41
C LYS A 148 -1.34 -4.26 6.91
N SER A 149 -2.61 -4.21 6.58
CA SER A 149 -3.14 -3.97 5.24
C SER A 149 -3.29 -2.47 5.01
N ASN A 150 -3.35 -2.01 3.75
CA ASN A 150 -3.72 -0.64 3.42
C ASN A 150 -4.87 -0.64 2.41
N LEU A 151 -5.84 0.27 2.59
CA LEU A 151 -7.06 0.28 1.78
C LEU A 151 -6.82 0.63 0.31
N THR A 152 -5.79 1.43 0.01
CA THR A 152 -5.48 1.86 -1.37
C THR A 152 -4.45 0.92 -2.01
N ASP A 153 -3.43 0.52 -1.25
CA ASP A 153 -2.34 -0.32 -1.75
C ASP A 153 -2.02 -1.42 -0.74
N ASN A 154 -2.72 -2.55 -0.85
CA ASN A 154 -2.64 -3.62 0.15
C ASN A 154 -1.27 -4.34 0.20
N GLU A 155 -0.44 -4.19 -0.84
CA GLU A 155 0.90 -4.78 -0.92
C GLU A 155 1.96 -3.90 -0.24
N SER A 156 1.68 -2.60 -0.09
CA SER A 156 2.55 -1.68 0.65
C SER A 156 2.57 -1.95 2.16
N ALA A 157 3.64 -1.52 2.83
CA ALA A 157 3.82 -1.66 4.27
C ALA A 157 4.05 -0.33 4.96
N LYS A 158 3.65 -0.24 6.24
CA LYS A 158 3.97 0.91 7.10
C LYS A 158 5.38 0.71 7.67
N MET A 159 6.29 1.63 7.36
CA MET A 159 7.73 1.47 7.56
C MET A 159 8.32 2.65 8.30
N THR A 160 9.08 2.39 9.36
CA THR A 160 9.82 3.42 10.09
C THR A 160 11.12 3.75 9.37
N THR A 161 11.36 5.03 9.08
CA THR A 161 12.60 5.57 8.51
C THR A 161 13.23 6.55 9.53
N SER A 162 14.44 7.03 9.26
CA SER A 162 15.09 8.07 10.07
C SER A 162 14.32 9.39 10.09
N LYS A 163 13.47 9.65 9.09
CA LYS A 163 12.63 10.85 8.96
C LYS A 163 11.18 10.62 9.39
N GLY A 164 10.89 9.49 10.03
CA GLY A 164 9.55 9.13 10.51
C GLY A 164 8.92 7.95 9.77
N THR A 165 7.61 7.79 9.89
CA THR A 165 6.91 6.62 9.31
C THR A 165 6.30 6.94 7.96
N ILE A 166 6.61 6.09 6.97
CA ILE A 166 6.03 6.11 5.61
C ILE A 166 5.15 4.88 5.38
N GLN A 167 4.31 4.94 4.35
CA GLN A 167 3.74 3.75 3.71
C GLN A 167 4.55 3.51 2.43
N GLY A 168 5.01 2.29 2.18
CA GLY A 168 5.98 2.06 1.12
C GLY A 168 6.47 0.64 0.93
N TYR A 169 7.60 0.54 0.24
CA TYR A 169 8.27 -0.69 -0.18
C TYR A 169 9.76 -0.66 0.21
N ASN A 170 10.36 -1.83 0.36
CA ASN A 170 11.82 -1.95 0.39
C ASN A 170 12.32 -2.03 -1.06
N GLY A 171 13.16 -1.08 -1.47
CA GLY A 171 14.02 -1.21 -2.64
C GLY A 171 15.35 -1.80 -2.20
N VAL A 172 15.88 -2.76 -2.94
CA VAL A 172 17.21 -3.34 -2.71
C VAL A 172 18.04 -3.07 -3.95
N ALA A 173 19.24 -2.53 -3.76
CA ALA A 173 20.23 -2.30 -4.79
C ALA A 173 21.50 -3.09 -4.44
N THR A 174 22.14 -3.63 -5.46
CA THR A 174 23.37 -4.41 -5.34
C THR A 174 24.40 -3.82 -6.28
N VAL A 175 25.59 -3.53 -5.77
CA VAL A 175 26.75 -3.03 -6.52
C VAL A 175 27.94 -3.92 -6.20
N ASP A 176 28.76 -4.19 -7.21
CA ASP A 176 30.10 -4.78 -7.11
C ASP A 176 31.11 -3.70 -7.52
#